data_AF-A0A4R6GSX6-F1
#
_entry.id   AF-A0A4R6GSX6-F1
#
_cell.length_a   1.000
_cell.length_b   1.000
_cell.length_c   1.000
_cell.angle_alpha   90.00
_cell.angle_beta   90.00
_cell.angle_gamma   90.00
#
_symmetry.space_group_name_H-M   'P 1'
#
loop_
_entity.id
_entity.type
_entity.pdbx_description
1 polymer ?
#
loop_
_entity_poly.entity_id
_entity_poly.type
_entity_poly.pdbx_seq_one_letter_code
_entity_poly.pdbx_strand_id
1 'polypeptide(L)'
;MNLNFNFGEHFYEAGNSALIYDLSITFISAFLGLLAALLVNRLIDRKNRKKENKNKEQRYLSHLKYLSQLLDSIIENYPKQAENYKKLSDAVKEKPLETQLPVLRATYDLSRLKDMDSSELRNAYFYFISGNEENIERYKKLFANADFLLMYFNDLMRQNENHRNFTHKDQLFVRDCTEEAALRLGIREKNIQKYNPDNFQEIPEFQYLHKFSVIFIETTNNLLDFQVLYQNYLKPLHDTVLDKISDNNFSDEIFILLKKAISRLRNIEINSQEFAKDMEKVEPKIKNSIEFLTELNDTLKEKTSHNKL
;
A
#
# COMPACT_ATOMS: atom_id res chain seq x y z
N MET A 1 69.42 25.57 -19.02
CA MET A 1 69.88 24.99 -17.74
C MET A 1 69.85 23.48 -17.94
N ASN A 2 70.95 22.93 -18.47
CA ASN A 2 71.03 21.55 -18.94
C ASN A 2 71.77 20.72 -17.88
N LEU A 3 71.07 19.75 -17.29
CA LEU A 3 71.69 18.68 -16.51
C LEU A 3 72.29 17.68 -17.50
N ASN A 4 73.55 17.90 -17.88
CA ASN A 4 74.36 16.92 -18.60
C ASN A 4 74.72 15.78 -17.65
N PHE A 5 74.09 14.61 -17.85
CA PHE A 5 74.60 13.35 -17.34
C PHE A 5 75.79 12.93 -18.20
N ASN A 6 77.00 13.25 -17.75
CA ASN A 6 78.22 12.64 -18.28
C ASN A 6 78.26 11.18 -17.82
N PHE A 7 77.94 10.27 -18.74
CA PHE A 7 78.35 8.87 -18.63
C PHE A 7 79.87 8.83 -18.77
N GLY A 8 80.56 8.49 -17.68
CA GLY A 8 81.99 8.29 -17.67
C GLY A 8 82.35 7.01 -18.44
N GLU A 9 82.97 7.18 -19.60
CA GLU A 9 83.81 6.17 -20.23
C GLU A 9 85.09 6.00 -19.39
N HIS A 10 85.16 4.93 -18.62
CA HIS A 10 86.43 4.39 -18.12
C HIS A 10 86.63 2.99 -18.71
N PHE A 11 87.21 2.94 -19.91
CA PHE A 11 87.84 1.73 -20.41
C PHE A 11 89.20 1.58 -19.71
N TYR A 12 89.27 0.69 -18.73
CA TYR A 12 90.54 0.17 -18.23
C TYR A 12 90.97 -1.02 -19.12
N GLU A 13 92.11 -0.90 -19.79
CA GLU A 13 92.85 -2.02 -20.36
C GLU A 13 93.37 -2.91 -19.22
N ALA A 14 92.61 -3.94 -18.85
CA ALA A 14 93.07 -5.00 -17.95
C ALA A 14 92.28 -6.30 -18.12
N GLY A 15 92.69 -7.13 -19.10
CA GLY A 15 92.41 -8.56 -19.15
C GLY A 15 90.95 -8.99 -19.32
N ASN A 16 90.73 -10.18 -19.88
CA ASN A 16 89.42 -10.82 -19.99
C ASN A 16 88.65 -10.94 -18.64
N SER A 17 89.28 -10.65 -17.50
CA SER A 17 88.67 -10.64 -16.16
C SER A 17 87.84 -9.39 -15.83
N ALA A 18 88.17 -8.20 -16.36
CA ALA A 18 87.44 -6.97 -16.02
C ALA A 18 86.05 -6.91 -16.66
N LEU A 19 85.95 -7.36 -17.91
CA LEU A 19 84.68 -7.40 -18.67
C LEU A 19 83.67 -8.37 -18.03
N ILE A 20 84.14 -9.52 -17.54
CA ILE A 20 83.30 -10.51 -16.83
C ILE A 20 82.83 -9.96 -15.49
N TYR A 21 83.68 -9.23 -14.77
CA TYR A 21 83.34 -8.63 -13.48
C TYR A 21 82.27 -7.54 -13.61
N ASP A 22 82.42 -6.63 -14.58
CA ASP A 22 81.42 -5.59 -14.86
C ASP A 22 80.10 -6.15 -15.38
N LEU A 23 80.15 -7.21 -16.22
CA LEU A 23 78.96 -7.96 -16.62
C LEU A 23 78.26 -8.59 -15.41
N SER A 24 79.03 -9.17 -14.48
CA SER A 24 78.51 -9.79 -13.27
C SER A 24 77.85 -8.77 -12.34
N ILE A 25 78.48 -7.61 -12.14
CA ILE A 25 77.90 -6.50 -11.37
C ILE A 25 76.61 -6.03 -12.02
N THR A 26 76.61 -5.79 -13.33
CA THR A 26 75.42 -5.35 -14.06
C THR A 26 74.28 -6.37 -13.96
N PHE A 27 74.59 -7.67 -14.04
CA PHE A 27 73.61 -8.74 -13.88
C PHE A 27 73.04 -8.80 -12.47
N ILE A 28 73.89 -8.68 -11.44
CA ILE A 28 73.48 -8.67 -10.03
C ILE A 28 72.65 -7.41 -9.74
N SER A 29 73.06 -6.24 -10.23
CA SER A 29 72.32 -4.98 -10.06
C SER A 29 70.98 -5.01 -10.77
N ALA A 30 70.92 -5.55 -12.00
CA ALA A 30 69.66 -5.74 -12.73
C ALA A 30 68.74 -6.74 -12.01
N PHE A 31 69.30 -7.84 -11.50
CA PHE A 31 68.56 -8.83 -10.72
C PHE A 31 68.01 -8.24 -9.42
N LEU A 32 68.82 -7.51 -8.66
CA LEU A 32 68.39 -6.82 -7.44
C LEU A 32 67.34 -5.74 -7.73
N GLY A 33 67.50 -4.98 -8.81
CA GLY A 33 66.53 -3.99 -9.26
C GLY A 33 65.18 -4.63 -9.62
N LEU A 34 65.19 -5.75 -10.34
CA LEU A 34 64.00 -6.54 -10.66
C LEU A 34 63.33 -7.11 -9.40
N LEU A 35 64.13 -7.63 -8.46
CA LEU A 35 63.63 -8.21 -7.20
C LEU A 35 63.01 -7.14 -6.29
N ALA A 36 63.64 -5.96 -6.21
CA ALA A 36 63.09 -4.79 -5.52
C ALA A 36 61.78 -4.30 -6.18
N ALA A 37 61.74 -4.22 -7.52
CA ALA A 37 60.53 -3.84 -8.25
C ALA A 37 59.38 -4.83 -8.04
N LEU A 38 59.66 -6.14 -8.03
CA LEU A 38 58.68 -7.19 -7.72
C LEU A 38 58.16 -7.09 -6.28
N LEU A 39 59.04 -6.81 -5.30
CA LEU A 39 58.63 -6.60 -3.91
C LEU A 39 57.74 -5.36 -3.75
N VAL A 40 58.10 -4.24 -4.39
CA VAL A 40 57.30 -3.02 -4.40
C VAL A 40 55.94 -3.25 -5.05
N ASN A 41 55.89 -3.88 -6.23
CA ASN A 41 54.62 -4.24 -6.88
C ASN A 41 53.76 -5.12 -6.00
N ARG A 42 54.34 -6.15 -5.35
CA ARG A 42 53.60 -7.03 -4.44
C ARG A 42 53.04 -6.29 -3.22
N LEU A 43 53.74 -5.27 -2.71
CA LEU A 43 53.26 -4.42 -1.62
C LEU A 43 52.13 -3.49 -2.07
N ILE A 44 52.26 -2.88 -3.26
CA ILE A 44 51.23 -2.04 -3.88
C ILE A 44 49.97 -2.87 -4.13
N ASP A 45 50.09 -4.06 -4.72
CA ASP A 45 48.97 -4.98 -4.95
C ASP A 45 48.27 -5.37 -3.65
N ARG A 46 49.04 -5.67 -2.59
CA ARG A 46 48.47 -5.95 -1.26
C ARG A 46 47.72 -4.75 -0.70
N LYS A 47 48.23 -3.52 -0.88
CA LYS A 47 47.57 -2.29 -0.42
C LYS A 47 46.30 -2.02 -1.22
N ASN A 48 46.34 -2.20 -2.54
CA ASN A 48 45.20 -2.01 -3.43
C ASN A 48 44.09 -3.02 -3.11
N ARG A 49 44.41 -4.31 -2.96
CA ARG A 49 43.44 -5.34 -2.55
C ARG A 49 42.81 -5.04 -1.18
N LYS A 50 43.60 -4.57 -0.20
CA LYS A 50 43.07 -4.15 1.11
C LYS A 50 42.10 -2.97 0.97
N LYS A 51 42.42 -1.99 0.12
CA LYS A 51 41.55 -0.83 -0.14
C LYS A 51 40.26 -1.25 -0.86
N GLU A 52 40.36 -2.11 -1.87
CA GLU A 52 39.21 -2.67 -2.58
C GLU A 52 38.28 -3.44 -1.66
N ASN A 53 38.83 -4.28 -0.78
CA ASN A 53 38.04 -5.01 0.22
C ASN A 53 37.32 -4.07 1.18
N LYS A 54 38.00 -3.03 1.69
CA LYS A 54 37.38 -2.00 2.54
C LYS A 54 36.25 -1.26 1.82
N ASN A 55 36.47 -0.85 0.57
CA ASN A 55 35.45 -0.17 -0.23
C ASN A 55 34.25 -1.09 -0.50
N LYS A 56 34.50 -2.37 -0.80
CA LYS A 56 33.46 -3.39 -1.01
C LYS A 56 32.64 -3.62 0.26
N GLU A 57 33.30 -3.76 1.40
CA GLU A 57 32.67 -3.89 2.71
C GLU A 57 31.80 -2.68 3.05
N GLN A 58 32.31 -1.45 2.86
CA GLN A 58 31.53 -0.22 3.06
C GLN A 58 30.30 -0.15 2.15
N ARG A 59 30.44 -0.53 0.88
CA ARG A 59 29.31 -0.59 -0.06
C ARG A 59 28.26 -1.59 0.41
N TYR A 60 28.67 -2.79 0.82
CA TYR A 60 27.76 -3.81 1.33
C TYR A 60 27.05 -3.39 2.62
N LEU A 61 27.79 -2.77 3.55
CA LEU A 61 27.22 -2.19 4.76
C LEU A 61 26.16 -1.13 4.43
N SER A 62 26.42 -0.28 3.43
CA SER A 62 25.45 0.72 2.98
C SER A 62 24.17 0.10 2.44
N HIS A 63 24.27 -0.99 1.65
CA HIS A 63 23.10 -1.71 1.15
C HIS A 63 22.26 -2.30 2.29
N LEU A 64 22.91 -2.92 3.30
CA LEU A 64 22.20 -3.49 4.44
C LEU A 64 21.58 -2.43 5.35
N LYS A 65 22.24 -1.28 5.53
CA LYS A 65 21.66 -0.15 6.26
C LYS A 65 20.42 0.40 5.56
N TYR A 66 20.46 0.55 4.24
CA TYR A 66 19.30 1.00 3.47
C TYR A 66 18.16 -0.02 3.53
N LEU A 67 18.46 -1.32 3.42
CA LEU A 67 17.46 -2.38 3.63
C LEU A 67 16.81 -2.27 5.01
N SER A 68 17.62 -2.12 6.07
CA SER A 68 17.13 -1.97 7.45
C SER A 68 16.24 -0.72 7.62
N GLN A 69 16.59 0.41 7.00
CA GLN A 69 15.76 1.61 7.02
C GLN A 69 14.40 1.43 6.34
N LEU A 70 14.35 0.71 5.22
CA LEU A 70 13.07 0.38 4.58
C LEU A 70 12.23 -0.56 5.43
N LEU A 71 12.86 -1.57 6.05
CA LEU A 71 12.19 -2.47 6.97
C LEU A 71 11.61 -1.72 8.17
N ASP A 72 12.36 -0.78 8.77
CA ASP A 72 11.87 0.09 9.83
C ASP A 72 10.60 0.83 9.43
N SER A 73 10.61 1.46 8.25
CA SER A 73 9.43 2.16 7.74
C SER A 73 8.23 1.22 7.52
N ILE A 74 8.47 0.01 6.98
CA ILE A 74 7.41 -0.97 6.75
C ILE A 74 6.82 -1.47 8.08
N ILE A 75 7.67 -1.87 9.02
CA ILE A 75 7.29 -2.36 10.35
C ILE A 75 6.51 -1.28 11.12
N GLU A 76 6.86 0.00 10.95
CA GLU A 76 6.13 1.08 11.59
C GLU A 76 4.77 1.37 10.92
N ASN A 77 4.73 1.45 9.60
CA ASN A 77 3.58 2.01 8.89
C ASN A 77 2.48 1.01 8.58
N TYR A 78 2.80 -0.24 8.26
CA TYR A 78 1.79 -1.21 7.83
C TYR A 78 0.88 -1.72 8.96
N PRO A 79 1.35 -1.91 10.21
CA PRO A 79 0.46 -2.14 11.35
C PRO A 79 -0.49 -0.97 11.58
N LYS A 80 0.00 0.27 11.49
CA LYS A 80 -0.84 1.47 11.60
C LYS A 80 -1.84 1.58 10.45
N GLN A 81 -1.49 1.11 9.24
CA GLN A 81 -2.43 1.03 8.13
C GLN A 81 -3.52 -0.03 8.38
N ALA A 82 -3.16 -1.18 8.98
CA ALA A 82 -4.14 -2.18 9.41
C ALA A 82 -5.11 -1.62 10.45
N GLU A 83 -4.62 -0.81 11.40
CA GLU A 83 -5.48 -0.10 12.36
C GLU A 83 -6.46 0.86 11.66
N ASN A 84 -6.03 1.55 10.61
CA ASN A 84 -6.92 2.40 9.82
C ASN A 84 -8.04 1.59 9.12
N TYR A 85 -7.75 0.36 8.67
CA TYR A 85 -8.77 -0.54 8.13
C TYR A 85 -9.74 -1.05 9.20
N LYS A 86 -9.27 -1.25 10.44
CA LYS A 86 -10.14 -1.56 11.57
C LYS A 86 -11.09 -0.40 11.87
N LYS A 87 -10.59 0.84 11.92
CA LYS A 87 -11.43 2.04 12.08
C LYS A 87 -12.45 2.19 10.96
N LEU A 88 -12.07 1.87 9.72
CA LEU A 88 -13.00 1.82 8.60
C LEU A 88 -14.11 0.79 8.85
N SER A 89 -13.76 -0.42 9.31
CA SER A 89 -14.75 -1.44 9.66
C SER A 89 -15.77 -0.96 10.68
N ASP A 90 -15.29 -0.35 11.77
CA ASP A 90 -16.16 0.19 12.83
C ASP A 90 -17.10 1.27 12.28
N ALA A 91 -16.58 2.20 11.46
CA ALA A 91 -17.39 3.24 10.83
C ALA A 91 -18.45 2.69 9.86
N VAL A 92 -18.11 1.67 9.07
CA VAL A 92 -19.05 1.01 8.15
C VAL A 92 -20.14 0.25 8.92
N LYS A 93 -19.81 -0.35 10.07
CA LYS A 93 -20.81 -1.01 10.93
C LYS A 93 -21.78 -0.03 11.56
N GLU A 94 -21.28 1.11 12.02
CA GLU A 94 -22.11 2.16 12.63
C GLU A 94 -23.06 2.78 11.59
N LYS A 95 -22.54 3.03 10.39
CA LYS A 95 -23.25 3.73 9.32
C LYS A 95 -23.13 3.03 7.97
N PRO A 96 -23.82 1.90 7.77
CA PRO A 96 -23.67 1.07 6.58
C PRO A 96 -24.20 1.72 5.30
N LEU A 97 -25.09 2.70 5.42
CA LEU A 97 -25.64 3.43 4.28
C LEU A 97 -24.78 4.63 3.87
N GLU A 98 -23.69 4.94 4.58
CA GLU A 98 -22.77 6.02 4.24
C GLU A 98 -21.52 5.48 3.52
N THR A 99 -20.97 6.27 2.59
CA THR A 99 -19.70 5.93 1.94
C THR A 99 -18.54 6.32 2.85
N GLN A 100 -17.82 5.33 3.38
CA GLN A 100 -16.63 5.54 4.22
C GLN A 100 -15.34 5.35 3.42
N LEU A 101 -14.26 6.01 3.86
CA LEU A 101 -12.93 5.90 3.24
C LEU A 101 -11.87 5.56 4.29
N PRO A 102 -10.97 4.60 4.01
CA PRO A 102 -9.82 4.37 4.87
C PRO A 102 -8.86 5.56 4.78
N VAL A 103 -8.27 5.92 5.91
CA VAL A 103 -7.10 6.79 5.91
C VAL A 103 -5.92 6.00 5.33
N LEU A 104 -5.35 6.51 4.24
CA LEU A 104 -4.21 5.89 3.56
C LEU A 104 -2.90 6.53 4.03
N ARG A 105 -1.94 5.69 4.38
CA ARG A 105 -0.56 6.10 4.61
C ARG A 105 0.19 6.15 3.29
N ALA A 106 0.79 7.31 2.99
CA ALA A 106 1.55 7.52 1.78
C ALA A 106 2.96 6.91 1.88
N THR A 107 3.08 5.60 1.68
CA THR A 107 4.38 4.92 1.61
C THR A 107 4.49 4.07 0.35
N TYR A 108 5.65 4.11 -0.30
CA TYR A 108 6.00 3.27 -1.45
C TYR A 108 7.02 2.18 -1.07
N ASP A 109 7.19 1.95 0.24
CA ASP A 109 8.36 1.22 0.74
C ASP A 109 8.32 -0.28 0.44
N LEU A 110 7.14 -0.90 0.32
CA LEU A 110 7.04 -2.29 -0.14
C LEU A 110 7.46 -2.45 -1.61
N SER A 111 7.10 -1.49 -2.47
CA SER A 111 7.56 -1.49 -3.87
C SER A 111 9.07 -1.30 -3.93
N ARG A 112 9.61 -0.32 -3.18
CA ARG A 112 11.06 -0.09 -3.11
C ARG A 112 11.81 -1.31 -2.58
N LEU A 113 11.27 -2.00 -1.58
CA LEU A 113 11.86 -3.22 -1.04
C LEU A 113 11.89 -4.33 -2.10
N LYS A 114 10.81 -4.50 -2.87
CA LYS A 114 10.78 -5.45 -3.98
C LYS A 114 11.83 -5.14 -5.05
N ASP A 115 11.92 -3.87 -5.43
CA ASP A 115 12.87 -3.40 -6.46
C ASP A 115 14.34 -3.52 -6.02
N MET A 116 14.60 -3.72 -4.73
CA MET A 116 15.94 -3.93 -4.19
C MET A 116 16.47 -5.35 -4.35
N ASP A 117 15.64 -6.33 -4.73
CA ASP A 117 16.08 -7.72 -4.95
C ASP A 117 17.09 -7.77 -6.11
N SER A 118 18.37 -7.78 -5.75
CA SER A 118 19.49 -7.63 -6.66
C SER A 118 20.63 -8.53 -6.24
N SER A 119 21.47 -8.92 -7.20
CA SER A 119 22.70 -9.67 -6.93
C SER A 119 23.59 -8.99 -5.90
N GLU A 120 23.66 -7.66 -5.93
CA GLU A 120 24.44 -6.82 -5.03
C GLU A 120 23.92 -6.91 -3.60
N LEU A 121 22.61 -6.78 -3.39
CA LEU A 121 22.02 -6.89 -2.07
C LEU A 121 22.17 -8.30 -1.51
N ARG A 122 21.95 -9.32 -2.35
CA ARG A 122 22.18 -10.73 -2.00
C ARG A 122 23.62 -10.95 -1.55
N ASN A 123 24.59 -10.45 -2.32
CA ASN A 123 26.01 -10.55 -1.99
C ASN A 123 26.37 -9.79 -0.70
N ALA A 124 25.76 -8.62 -0.48
CA ALA A 124 25.93 -7.87 0.75
C ALA A 124 25.38 -8.63 1.97
N TYR A 125 24.20 -9.23 1.83
CA TYR A 125 23.57 -10.05 2.88
C TYR A 125 24.47 -11.22 3.28
N PHE A 126 24.90 -12.03 2.29
CA PHE A 126 25.75 -13.20 2.58
C PHE A 126 27.21 -12.87 2.91
N TYR A 127 27.63 -11.61 2.78
CA TYR A 127 28.93 -11.17 3.28
C TYR A 127 28.95 -11.09 4.82
N PHE A 128 27.85 -10.62 5.42
CA PHE A 128 27.74 -10.44 6.87
C PHE A 128 26.98 -11.57 7.59
N ILE A 129 26.16 -12.32 6.85
CA ILE A 129 25.35 -13.43 7.36
C ILE A 129 25.78 -14.70 6.63
N SER A 130 25.98 -15.80 7.35
CA SER A 130 26.47 -17.05 6.74
C SER A 130 25.52 -17.54 5.65
N GLY A 131 26.06 -17.97 4.51
CA GLY A 131 25.28 -18.55 3.39
C GLY A 131 24.84 -19.99 3.62
N ASN A 132 24.44 -20.35 4.84
CA ASN A 132 23.83 -21.67 5.09
C ASN A 132 22.39 -21.72 4.53
N GLU A 133 21.84 -22.93 4.42
CA GLU A 133 20.50 -23.14 3.85
C GLU A 133 19.41 -22.34 4.57
N GLU A 134 19.49 -22.28 5.90
CA GLU A 134 18.57 -21.50 6.74
C GLU A 134 18.55 -20.01 6.37
N ASN A 135 19.72 -19.37 6.27
CA ASN A 135 19.83 -17.95 5.95
C ASN A 135 19.50 -17.64 4.50
N ILE A 136 19.73 -18.60 3.58
CA ILE A 136 19.25 -18.50 2.20
C ILE A 136 17.72 -18.47 2.18
N GLU A 137 17.08 -19.34 2.95
CA GLU A 137 15.63 -19.38 3.04
C GLU A 137 15.06 -18.13 3.73
N ARG A 138 15.72 -17.62 4.78
CA ARG A 138 15.35 -16.32 5.40
C ARG A 138 15.44 -15.17 4.39
N TYR A 139 16.48 -15.12 3.57
CA TYR A 139 16.61 -14.10 2.52
C TYR A 139 15.47 -14.19 1.48
N LYS A 140 15.10 -15.39 1.04
CA LYS A 140 13.95 -15.56 0.12
C LYS A 140 12.63 -15.13 0.78
N LYS A 141 12.44 -15.50 2.05
CA LYS A 141 11.24 -15.14 2.82
C LYS A 141 11.06 -13.64 3.00
N LEU A 142 12.13 -12.83 3.02
CA LEU A 142 12.03 -11.37 3.01
C LEU A 142 11.17 -10.87 1.84
N PHE A 143 11.54 -11.24 0.62
CA PHE A 143 10.83 -10.77 -0.57
C PHE A 143 9.46 -11.42 -0.72
N ALA A 144 9.32 -12.69 -0.33
CA ALA A 144 8.01 -13.33 -0.32
C ALA A 144 7.01 -12.63 0.63
N ASN A 145 7.45 -12.20 1.82
CA ASN A 145 6.62 -11.43 2.74
C ASN A 145 6.33 -10.02 2.20
N ALA A 146 7.30 -9.36 1.57
CA ALA A 146 7.09 -8.07 0.93
C ALA A 146 6.04 -8.14 -0.20
N ASP A 147 6.14 -9.16 -1.07
CA ASP A 147 5.19 -9.42 -2.14
C ASP A 147 3.79 -9.73 -1.59
N PHE A 148 3.69 -10.58 -0.57
CA PHE A 148 2.43 -10.86 0.11
C PHE A 148 1.77 -9.58 0.64
N LEU A 149 2.50 -8.78 1.40
CA LEU A 149 1.97 -7.53 1.96
C LEU A 149 1.52 -6.59 0.84
N LEU A 150 2.33 -6.42 -0.21
CA LEU A 150 2.01 -5.52 -1.32
C LEU A 150 0.74 -5.97 -2.05
N MET A 151 0.65 -7.25 -2.40
CA MET A 151 -0.52 -7.82 -3.05
C MET A 151 -1.77 -7.71 -2.15
N TYR A 152 -1.61 -7.99 -0.86
CA TYR A 152 -2.72 -7.96 0.08
C TYR A 152 -3.29 -6.55 0.27
N PHE A 153 -2.45 -5.54 0.47
CA PHE A 153 -2.91 -4.15 0.60
C PHE A 153 -3.50 -3.58 -0.70
N ASN A 154 -2.98 -3.97 -1.85
CA ASN A 154 -3.59 -3.63 -3.15
C ASN A 154 -4.97 -4.27 -3.30
N ASP A 155 -5.15 -5.51 -2.86
CA ASP A 155 -6.46 -6.17 -2.88
C ASP A 155 -7.46 -5.49 -1.93
N LEU A 156 -7.04 -5.10 -0.72
CA LEU A 156 -7.89 -4.35 0.20
C LEU A 156 -8.37 -3.02 -0.39
N MET A 157 -7.49 -2.29 -1.08
CA MET A 157 -7.87 -1.06 -1.79
C MET A 157 -8.93 -1.33 -2.86
N ARG A 158 -8.74 -2.37 -3.67
CA ARG A 158 -9.70 -2.79 -4.70
C ARG A 158 -11.03 -3.23 -4.10
N GLN A 159 -11.01 -3.99 -3.00
CA GLN A 159 -12.23 -4.39 -2.29
C GLN A 159 -13.00 -3.17 -1.78
N ASN A 160 -12.30 -2.18 -1.22
CA ASN A 160 -12.92 -0.92 -0.79
C ASN A 160 -13.55 -0.15 -1.96
N GLU A 161 -12.85 -0.02 -3.10
CA GLU A 161 -13.43 0.60 -4.30
C GLU A 161 -14.67 -0.14 -4.80
N ASN A 162 -14.63 -1.46 -4.85
CA ASN A 162 -15.77 -2.29 -5.26
C ASN A 162 -16.97 -2.11 -4.33
N HIS A 163 -16.74 -2.11 -3.02
CA HIS A 163 -17.78 -1.86 -2.03
C HIS A 163 -18.41 -0.48 -2.21
N ARG A 164 -17.61 0.57 -2.40
CA ARG A 164 -18.11 1.93 -2.65
C ARG A 164 -18.95 2.01 -3.92
N ASN A 165 -18.48 1.40 -5.01
CA ASN A 165 -19.20 1.37 -6.28
C ASN A 165 -20.54 0.63 -6.15
N PHE A 166 -20.56 -0.48 -5.40
CA PHE A 166 -21.77 -1.22 -5.08
C PHE A 166 -22.76 -0.36 -4.31
N THR A 167 -22.32 0.26 -3.20
CA THR A 167 -23.14 1.14 -2.36
C THR A 167 -23.71 2.31 -3.16
N HIS A 168 -22.85 3.01 -3.92
CA HIS A 168 -23.29 4.15 -4.73
C HIS A 168 -24.34 3.76 -5.78
N LYS A 169 -24.14 2.63 -6.47
CA LYS A 169 -25.09 2.15 -7.48
C LYS A 169 -26.46 1.84 -6.87
N ASP A 170 -26.49 1.14 -5.73
CA ASP A 170 -27.76 0.80 -5.09
C ASP A 170 -28.42 2.03 -4.44
N GLN A 171 -27.64 2.99 -3.93
CA GLN A 171 -28.15 4.29 -3.48
C GLN A 171 -28.84 5.10 -4.60
N LEU A 172 -28.24 5.15 -5.80
CA LEU A 172 -28.87 5.79 -6.96
C LEU A 172 -30.20 5.13 -7.31
N PHE A 173 -30.24 3.80 -7.31
CA PHE A 173 -31.48 3.06 -7.56
C PHE A 173 -32.56 3.36 -6.50
N VAL A 174 -32.17 3.44 -5.23
CA VAL A 174 -33.08 3.83 -4.13
C VAL A 174 -33.64 5.22 -4.37
N ARG A 175 -32.78 6.19 -4.71
CA ARG A 175 -33.20 7.56 -5.03
C ARG A 175 -34.21 7.56 -6.17
N ASP A 176 -33.90 6.92 -7.29
CA ASP A 176 -34.77 6.92 -8.48
C ASP A 176 -36.15 6.29 -8.17
N CYS A 177 -36.18 5.18 -7.43
CA CYS A 177 -37.46 4.58 -6.99
C CYS A 177 -38.24 5.49 -6.04
N THR A 178 -37.56 6.21 -5.16
CA THR A 178 -38.17 7.12 -4.19
C THR A 178 -38.74 8.36 -4.89
N GLU A 179 -37.99 8.94 -5.80
CA GLU A 179 -38.41 10.09 -6.62
C GLU A 179 -39.60 9.73 -7.52
N GLU A 180 -39.57 8.56 -8.16
CA GLU A 180 -40.70 8.04 -8.95
C GLU A 180 -41.96 7.89 -8.08
N ALA A 181 -41.83 7.31 -6.87
CA ALA A 181 -42.94 7.18 -5.94
C ALA A 181 -43.48 8.56 -5.52
N ALA A 182 -42.60 9.48 -5.13
CA ALA A 182 -42.99 10.84 -4.73
C ALA A 182 -43.69 11.60 -5.87
N LEU A 183 -43.19 11.48 -7.12
CA LEU A 183 -43.80 12.09 -8.29
C LEU A 183 -45.22 11.56 -8.52
N ARG A 184 -45.40 10.24 -8.46
CA ARG A 184 -46.72 9.61 -8.62
C ARG A 184 -47.71 10.05 -7.53
N LEU A 185 -47.26 10.09 -6.28
CA LEU A 185 -48.06 10.62 -5.16
C LEU A 185 -48.44 12.09 -5.39
N GLY A 186 -47.52 12.93 -5.82
CA GLY A 186 -47.78 14.35 -6.12
C GLY A 186 -48.73 14.56 -7.30
N ILE A 187 -48.67 13.71 -8.33
CA ILE A 187 -49.63 13.72 -9.44
C ILE A 187 -51.03 13.35 -8.93
N ARG A 188 -51.14 12.32 -8.09
CA ARG A 188 -52.41 11.92 -7.48
C ARG A 188 -52.99 13.02 -6.58
N GLU A 189 -52.15 13.63 -5.75
CA GLU A 189 -52.50 14.78 -4.91
C GLU A 189 -53.08 15.93 -5.74
N LYS A 190 -52.41 16.32 -6.83
CA LYS A 190 -52.90 17.36 -7.76
C LYS A 190 -54.20 16.97 -8.46
N ASN A 191 -54.39 15.70 -8.80
CA ASN A 191 -55.63 15.24 -9.40
C ASN A 191 -56.81 15.39 -8.42
N ILE A 192 -56.62 15.04 -7.14
CA ILE A 192 -57.66 15.22 -6.12
C ILE A 192 -58.04 16.71 -6.00
N GLN A 193 -57.05 17.60 -5.93
CA GLN A 193 -57.27 19.06 -5.92
C GLN A 193 -58.04 19.55 -7.15
N LYS A 194 -57.67 19.06 -8.34
CA LYS A 194 -58.30 19.47 -9.61
C LYS A 194 -59.78 19.07 -9.69
N TYR A 195 -60.13 17.88 -9.20
CA TYR A 195 -61.50 17.36 -9.28
C TYR A 195 -62.38 17.77 -8.08
N ASN A 196 -61.79 18.23 -6.98
CA ASN A 196 -62.49 18.64 -5.75
C ASN A 196 -61.98 20.00 -5.23
N PRO A 197 -62.03 21.08 -6.02
CA PRO A 197 -61.32 22.33 -5.72
C PRO A 197 -61.75 23.01 -4.41
N ASP A 198 -63.01 22.85 -4.00
CA ASP A 198 -63.58 23.57 -2.87
C ASP A 198 -63.41 22.85 -1.53
N ASN A 199 -63.10 21.54 -1.53
CA ASN A 199 -63.08 20.71 -0.32
C ASN A 199 -61.99 19.63 -0.28
N PHE A 200 -61.01 19.65 -1.19
CA PHE A 200 -59.94 18.64 -1.24
C PHE A 200 -59.19 18.46 0.09
N GLN A 201 -59.08 19.52 0.90
CA GLN A 201 -58.38 19.48 2.20
C GLN A 201 -59.07 18.56 3.21
N GLU A 202 -60.38 18.30 3.05
CA GLU A 202 -61.16 17.42 3.92
C GLU A 202 -61.06 15.95 3.49
N ILE A 203 -60.51 15.67 2.31
CA ILE A 203 -60.38 14.32 1.76
C ILE A 203 -59.23 13.59 2.48
N PRO A 204 -59.48 12.46 3.18
CA PRO A 204 -58.44 11.75 3.94
C PRO A 204 -57.24 11.31 3.09
N GLU A 205 -57.48 10.85 1.86
CA GLU A 205 -56.40 10.49 0.92
C GLU A 205 -55.52 11.70 0.59
N PHE A 206 -56.11 12.89 0.39
CA PHE A 206 -55.33 14.11 0.14
C PHE A 206 -54.41 14.44 1.32
N GLN A 207 -54.93 14.45 2.54
CA GLN A 207 -54.14 14.73 3.76
C GLN A 207 -52.99 13.73 3.93
N TYR A 208 -53.24 12.46 3.63
CA TYR A 208 -52.24 11.40 3.66
C TYR A 208 -51.13 11.61 2.63
N LEU A 209 -51.50 11.86 1.37
CA LEU A 209 -50.54 12.13 0.29
C LEU A 209 -49.70 13.38 0.59
N HIS A 210 -50.36 14.47 0.97
CA HIS A 210 -49.71 15.74 1.28
C HIS A 210 -48.69 15.62 2.42
N LYS A 211 -49.03 14.87 3.48
CA LYS A 211 -48.10 14.58 4.59
C LYS A 211 -46.80 13.96 4.05
N PHE A 212 -46.90 12.96 3.18
CA PHE A 212 -45.72 12.30 2.63
C PHE A 212 -44.98 13.16 1.61
N SER A 213 -45.68 13.97 0.81
CA SER A 213 -45.05 14.99 -0.05
C SER A 213 -44.18 15.95 0.77
N VAL A 214 -44.68 16.43 1.92
CA VAL A 214 -43.91 17.31 2.83
C VAL A 214 -42.70 16.59 3.42
N ILE A 215 -42.89 15.38 3.98
CA ILE A 215 -41.78 14.58 4.55
C ILE A 215 -40.70 14.32 3.51
N PHE A 216 -41.08 14.01 2.26
CA PHE A 216 -40.13 13.79 1.18
C PHE A 216 -39.28 15.03 0.92
N ILE A 217 -39.91 16.20 0.78
CA ILE A 217 -39.22 17.47 0.56
C ILE A 217 -38.28 17.78 1.73
N GLU A 218 -38.75 17.64 2.96
CA GLU A 218 -37.93 17.89 4.17
C GLU A 218 -36.70 16.97 4.23
N THR A 219 -36.87 15.71 3.83
CA THR A 219 -35.78 14.71 3.87
C THR A 219 -34.79 14.85 2.71
N THR A 220 -35.20 15.48 1.60
CA THR A 220 -34.39 15.59 0.37
C THR A 220 -33.84 17.01 0.10
N ASN A 221 -34.28 18.03 0.83
CA ASN A 221 -33.80 19.41 0.68
C ASN A 221 -32.33 19.63 1.06
N ASN A 222 -31.68 18.67 1.73
CA ASN A 222 -30.26 18.66 2.08
C ASN A 222 -29.52 17.52 1.36
N LEU A 223 -28.22 17.31 1.67
CA LEU A 223 -27.53 16.07 1.30
C LEU A 223 -28.36 14.86 1.76
N LEU A 224 -28.73 14.00 0.81
CA LEU A 224 -29.63 12.88 1.04
C LEU A 224 -29.05 11.90 2.05
N ASP A 225 -29.64 11.85 3.24
CA ASP A 225 -29.35 10.84 4.25
C ASP A 225 -30.32 9.66 4.06
N PHE A 226 -29.78 8.53 3.58
CA PHE A 226 -30.56 7.34 3.30
C PHE A 226 -31.13 6.67 4.56
N GLN A 227 -30.51 6.86 5.72
CA GLN A 227 -31.02 6.36 6.99
C GLN A 227 -32.27 7.15 7.40
N VAL A 228 -32.20 8.48 7.31
CA VAL A 228 -33.33 9.37 7.59
C VAL A 228 -34.46 9.13 6.58
N LEU A 229 -34.12 9.00 5.29
CA LEU A 229 -35.09 8.66 4.23
C LEU A 229 -35.81 7.34 4.52
N TYR A 230 -35.09 6.31 4.96
CA TYR A 230 -35.68 5.03 5.31
C TYR A 230 -36.66 5.16 6.49
N GLN A 231 -36.22 5.81 7.57
CA GLN A 231 -36.96 5.90 8.83
C GLN A 231 -38.21 6.78 8.72
N ASN A 232 -38.08 7.93 8.05
CA ASN A 232 -39.14 8.95 8.06
C ASN A 232 -40.08 8.84 6.86
N TYR A 233 -39.58 8.38 5.71
CA TYR A 233 -40.34 8.36 4.46
C TYR A 233 -40.66 6.94 3.98
N LEU A 234 -39.63 6.16 3.60
CA LEU A 234 -39.85 4.88 2.88
C LEU A 234 -40.63 3.87 3.71
N LYS A 235 -40.20 3.60 4.95
CA LYS A 235 -40.83 2.58 5.80
C LYS A 235 -42.25 2.99 6.21
N PRO A 236 -42.50 4.20 6.76
CA PRO A 236 -43.86 4.58 7.14
C PRO A 236 -44.83 4.63 5.95
N LEU A 237 -44.37 5.07 4.78
CA LEU A 237 -45.19 5.08 3.56
C LEU A 237 -45.50 3.64 3.12
N HIS A 238 -44.48 2.78 3.01
CA HIS A 238 -44.65 1.37 2.65
C HIS A 238 -45.64 0.65 3.56
N ASP A 239 -45.56 0.88 4.87
CA ASP A 239 -46.38 0.20 5.87
C ASP A 239 -47.84 0.67 5.88
N THR A 240 -48.18 1.79 5.22
CA THR A 240 -49.53 2.39 5.28
C THR A 240 -50.19 2.60 3.92
N VAL A 241 -49.45 2.51 2.81
CA VAL A 241 -49.94 2.91 1.47
C VAL A 241 -51.12 2.09 0.99
N LEU A 242 -51.14 0.78 1.27
CA LEU A 242 -52.21 -0.13 0.82
C LEU A 242 -53.54 0.14 1.54
N ASP A 243 -53.51 0.66 2.77
CA ASP A 243 -54.71 0.89 3.59
C ASP A 243 -55.29 2.30 3.42
N LYS A 244 -54.48 3.26 2.93
CA LYS A 244 -54.81 4.69 2.96
C LYS A 244 -55.14 5.29 1.60
N ILE A 245 -54.91 4.55 0.52
CA ILE A 245 -55.20 4.96 -0.85
C ILE A 245 -56.34 4.11 -1.39
N SER A 246 -57.38 4.75 -1.93
CA SER A 246 -58.59 4.03 -2.36
C SER A 246 -58.40 3.23 -3.65
N ASP A 247 -57.45 3.64 -4.50
CA ASP A 247 -57.16 3.00 -5.78
C ASP A 247 -56.11 1.90 -5.61
N ASN A 248 -56.57 0.65 -5.63
CA ASN A 248 -55.72 -0.54 -5.42
C ASN A 248 -54.57 -0.65 -6.44
N ASN A 249 -54.83 -0.33 -7.71
CA ASN A 249 -53.78 -0.44 -8.74
C ASN A 249 -52.69 0.61 -8.48
N PHE A 250 -53.09 1.83 -8.15
CA PHE A 250 -52.16 2.89 -7.83
C PHE A 250 -51.37 2.60 -6.53
N SER A 251 -52.05 2.11 -5.48
CA SER A 251 -51.39 1.78 -4.21
C SER A 251 -50.40 0.62 -4.37
N ASP A 252 -50.72 -0.39 -5.18
CA ASP A 252 -49.82 -1.50 -5.52
C ASP A 252 -48.56 -1.01 -6.27
N GLU A 253 -48.71 -0.09 -7.23
CA GLU A 253 -47.58 0.48 -7.95
C GLU A 253 -46.59 1.20 -7.01
N ILE A 254 -47.12 2.05 -6.12
CA ILE A 254 -46.30 2.75 -5.12
C ILE A 254 -45.66 1.75 -4.17
N PHE A 255 -46.42 0.78 -3.66
CA PHE A 255 -45.91 -0.26 -2.77
C PHE A 255 -44.73 -1.02 -3.39
N ILE A 256 -44.83 -1.39 -4.67
CA ILE A 256 -43.75 -2.07 -5.40
C ILE A 256 -42.49 -1.20 -5.49
N LEU A 257 -42.61 0.09 -5.77
CA LEU A 257 -41.47 1.02 -5.82
C LEU A 257 -40.76 1.12 -4.47
N LEU A 258 -41.54 1.28 -3.39
CA LEU A 258 -41.01 1.37 -2.03
C LEU A 258 -40.35 0.07 -1.59
N LYS A 259 -40.96 -1.08 -1.89
CA LYS A 259 -40.39 -2.39 -1.60
C LYS A 259 -39.06 -2.60 -2.30
N LYS A 260 -38.94 -2.19 -3.57
CA LYS A 260 -37.68 -2.23 -4.32
C LYS A 260 -36.60 -1.35 -3.68
N ALA A 261 -36.94 -0.12 -3.30
CA ALA A 261 -36.03 0.79 -2.60
C ALA A 261 -35.56 0.21 -1.26
N ILE A 262 -36.49 -0.24 -0.40
CA ILE A 262 -36.18 -0.83 0.91
C ILE A 262 -35.30 -2.07 0.75
N SER A 263 -35.58 -2.93 -0.23
CA SER A 263 -34.76 -4.12 -0.50
C SER A 263 -33.32 -3.76 -0.85
N ARG A 264 -33.09 -2.66 -1.57
CA ARG A 264 -31.76 -2.20 -1.96
C ARG A 264 -30.98 -1.63 -0.79
N LEU A 265 -31.65 -0.86 0.08
CA LEU A 265 -31.04 -0.41 1.34
C LEU A 265 -30.57 -1.59 2.20
N ARG A 266 -31.41 -2.63 2.34
CA ARG A 266 -31.02 -3.85 3.06
C ARG A 266 -29.83 -4.57 2.41
N ASN A 267 -29.75 -4.60 1.08
CA ASN A 267 -28.60 -5.19 0.38
C ASN A 267 -27.30 -4.41 0.69
N ILE A 268 -27.36 -3.08 0.74
CA ILE A 268 -26.24 -2.24 1.16
C ILE A 268 -25.83 -2.58 2.60
N GLU A 269 -26.78 -2.69 3.52
CA GLU A 269 -26.50 -3.03 4.92
C GLU A 269 -25.79 -4.39 5.06
N ILE A 270 -26.31 -5.43 4.40
CA ILE A 270 -25.72 -6.78 4.43
C ILE A 270 -24.31 -6.77 3.83
N ASN A 271 -24.14 -6.16 2.66
CA ASN A 271 -22.83 -6.07 2.01
C ASN A 271 -21.81 -5.29 2.85
N SER A 272 -22.25 -4.21 3.49
CA SER A 272 -21.43 -3.40 4.40
C SER A 272 -20.97 -4.20 5.62
N GLN A 273 -21.85 -5.03 6.20
CA GLN A 273 -21.49 -5.92 7.31
C GLN A 273 -20.47 -6.97 6.91
N GLU A 274 -20.60 -7.57 5.71
CA GLU A 274 -19.62 -8.53 5.19
C GLU A 274 -18.28 -7.87 4.92
N PHE A 275 -18.27 -6.72 4.24
CA PHE A 275 -17.08 -5.92 3.99
C PHE A 275 -16.36 -5.56 5.30
N ALA A 276 -17.10 -5.07 6.28
CA ALA A 276 -16.55 -4.70 7.58
C ALA A 276 -15.89 -5.90 8.29
N LYS A 277 -16.51 -7.08 8.27
CA LYS A 277 -15.93 -8.31 8.85
C LYS A 277 -14.60 -8.69 8.19
N ASP A 278 -14.42 -8.43 6.90
CA ASP A 278 -13.17 -8.72 6.21
C ASP A 278 -12.08 -7.72 6.55
N MET A 279 -12.42 -6.44 6.69
CA MET A 279 -11.49 -5.40 7.12
C MET A 279 -10.97 -5.60 8.55
N GLU A 280 -11.77 -6.17 9.46
CA GLU A 280 -11.30 -6.53 10.82
C GLU A 280 -10.18 -7.57 10.84
N LYS A 281 -10.11 -8.41 9.80
CA LYS A 281 -9.13 -9.50 9.73
C LYS A 281 -7.78 -9.03 9.17
N VAL A 282 -7.62 -7.76 8.83
CA VAL A 282 -6.38 -7.24 8.22
C VAL A 282 -5.19 -7.38 9.16
N GLU A 283 -5.32 -6.90 10.40
CA GLU A 283 -4.26 -6.98 11.41
C GLU A 283 -3.76 -8.42 11.68
N PRO A 284 -4.63 -9.40 11.99
CA PRO A 284 -4.17 -10.76 12.22
C PRO A 284 -3.56 -11.42 10.97
N LYS A 285 -4.01 -11.05 9.76
CA LYS A 285 -3.47 -11.61 8.51
C LYS A 285 -2.05 -11.14 8.18
N ILE A 286 -1.67 -9.93 8.59
CA ILE A 286 -0.32 -9.39 8.31
C ILE A 286 0.67 -9.66 9.44
N LYS A 287 0.19 -10.05 10.62
CA LYS A 287 0.98 -10.18 11.85
C LYS A 287 2.27 -10.99 11.66
N ASN A 288 2.16 -12.21 11.13
CA ASN A 288 3.32 -13.09 10.95
C ASN A 288 4.37 -12.49 10.01
N SER A 289 3.94 -11.78 8.96
CA SER A 289 4.86 -11.11 8.04
C SER A 289 5.59 -9.96 8.73
N ILE A 290 4.89 -9.14 9.51
CA ILE A 290 5.51 -8.04 10.26
C ILE A 290 6.47 -8.58 11.33
N GLU A 291 6.10 -9.64 12.05
CA GLU A 291 6.96 -10.28 13.04
C GLU A 291 8.25 -10.82 12.40
N PHE A 292 8.13 -11.53 11.27
CA PHE A 292 9.29 -12.01 10.52
C PHE A 292 10.20 -10.87 10.05
N LEU A 293 9.63 -9.79 9.49
CA LEU A 293 10.41 -8.65 9.04
C LEU A 293 11.11 -7.93 10.20
N THR A 294 10.47 -7.90 11.38
CA THR A 294 11.06 -7.35 12.62
C THR A 294 12.28 -8.16 13.06
N GLU A 295 12.13 -9.49 13.18
CA GLU A 295 13.23 -10.39 13.57
C GLU A 295 14.42 -10.30 12.61
N LEU A 296 14.14 -10.24 11.30
CA LEU A 296 15.18 -10.09 10.28
C LEU A 296 15.88 -8.72 10.40
N ASN A 297 15.12 -7.65 10.60
CA ASN A 297 15.67 -6.31 10.73
C ASN A 297 16.55 -6.17 11.97
N ASP A 298 16.16 -6.77 13.09
CA ASP A 298 16.97 -6.81 14.31
C ASP A 298 18.30 -7.55 14.07
N THR A 299 18.25 -8.68 13.35
CA THR A 299 19.45 -9.41 12.92
C THR A 299 20.36 -8.52 12.05
N LEU A 300 19.80 -7.79 11.10
CA LEU A 300 20.57 -6.86 10.24
C LEU A 300 21.21 -5.73 11.05
N LYS A 301 20.49 -5.16 12.01
CA LYS A 301 21.00 -4.10 12.91
C LYS A 301 22.12 -4.62 13.80
N GLU A 302 22.01 -5.81 14.36
CA GLU A 302 23.09 -6.46 15.11
C GLU A 302 24.35 -6.58 14.25
N LYS A 303 24.25 -7.19 13.06
CA LYS A 303 25.40 -7.41 12.17
C LYS A 303 26.01 -6.13 11.60
N THR A 304 25.22 -5.07 11.41
CA THR A 304 25.73 -3.78 10.91
C THR A 304 26.24 -2.86 12.00
N SER A 305 25.81 -3.02 13.25
CA SER A 305 26.24 -2.19 14.40
C SER A 305 27.57 -2.64 15.01
N HIS A 306 27.91 -3.93 14.93
CA HIS A 306 29.23 -4.44 15.36
C HIS A 306 30.38 -4.06 14.42
N ASN A 307 30.07 -3.56 13.21
CA ASN A 307 31.05 -3.07 12.24
C ASN A 307 31.24 -1.55 12.30
N LYS A 308 31.14 -0.95 13.50
CA LYS A 308 31.50 0.46 13.71
C LYS A 308 32.99 0.63 13.37
N LEU A 309 33.22 1.44 12.33
CA LEU A 309 34.53 1.89 11.85
C LEU A 309 35.37 2.52 12.96
#